data_AF-A0A208Y7K6-F1
#
_entry.id   AF-A0A208Y7K6-F1
#
_cell.length_a   1.000
_cell.length_b   1.000
_cell.length_c   1.000
_cell.angle_alpha   90.00
_cell.angle_beta   90.00
_cell.angle_gamma   90.00
#
_symmetry.space_group_name_H-M   'P 1'
#
loop_
_entity.id
_entity.type
_entity.pdbx_description
1 polymer ?
#
loop_
_entity_poly.entity_id
_entity_poly.type
_entity_poly.pdbx_seq_one_letter_code
_entity_poly.pdbx_strand_id
1 'polypeptide(L)'
;MTPSKLNSLLQGQTNLARKVFEVVPIREAWPAIQIRNALKEVERSNADLRVVRGCLGALREAGLVREPETGMFQRADIRTPTPRPRKEAPMPQATPSPRPTLTVTAPAHQPEPSPIEILGELSGEVVALADEFGTRLEKLAAKIEEAALTIEQEREANVENLGKLRQLQSILKSLS
;
A
#
# COMPACT_ATOMS: atom_id res chain seq x y z
N MET A 1 -12.03 8.90 21.68
CA MET A 1 -12.12 7.83 20.67
C MET A 1 -12.24 6.51 21.43
N THR A 2 -13.23 5.67 21.13
CA THR A 2 -13.24 4.28 21.61
C THR A 2 -12.27 3.47 20.74
N PRO A 3 -11.57 2.45 21.26
CA PRO A 3 -10.61 1.66 20.48
C PRO A 3 -11.26 1.00 19.26
N SER A 4 -12.52 0.58 19.37
CA SER A 4 -13.29 0.01 18.24
C SER A 4 -13.54 1.01 17.12
N LYS A 5 -13.79 2.29 17.44
CA LYS A 5 -13.98 3.34 16.45
C LYS A 5 -12.67 3.74 15.77
N LEU A 6 -11.55 3.67 16.49
CA LEU A 6 -10.23 3.85 15.90
C LEU A 6 -9.90 2.74 14.90
N ASN A 7 -10.13 1.48 15.26
CA ASN A 7 -9.86 0.36 14.37
C ASN A 7 -10.72 0.41 13.10
N SER A 8 -12.00 0.78 13.21
CA SER A 8 -12.87 0.98 12.05
C SER A 8 -12.38 2.12 11.14
N LEU A 9 -11.92 3.24 11.72
CA LEU A 9 -11.36 4.36 10.94
C LEU A 9 -10.00 4.00 10.31
N LEU A 10 -9.16 3.20 10.98
CA LEU A 10 -7.91 2.69 10.42
C LEU A 10 -8.17 1.67 9.30
N GLN A 11 -9.21 0.84 9.43
CA GLN A 11 -9.62 -0.12 8.40
C GLN A 11 -10.03 0.58 7.09
N GLY A 12 -10.65 1.75 7.17
CA GLY A 12 -10.98 2.57 5.98
C GLY A 12 -9.79 3.28 5.32
N GLN A 13 -8.58 3.18 5.87
CA GLN A 13 -7.38 3.85 5.35
C GLN A 13 -6.47 2.91 4.56
N THR A 14 -5.66 3.48 3.67
CA THR A 14 -4.67 2.71 2.89
C THR A 14 -3.60 2.09 3.78
N ASN A 15 -3.00 0.99 3.34
CA ASN A 15 -1.92 0.32 4.08
C ASN A 15 -0.78 1.28 4.41
N LEU A 16 -0.41 2.17 3.48
CA LEU A 16 0.60 3.18 3.73
C LEU A 16 0.17 4.21 4.80
N ALA A 17 -1.10 4.62 4.83
CA ALA A 17 -1.60 5.53 5.86
C ALA A 17 -1.63 4.89 7.25
N ARG A 18 -1.93 3.58 7.38
CA ARG A 18 -1.85 2.86 8.65
C ARG A 18 -0.41 2.82 9.19
N LYS A 19 0.55 2.55 8.31
CA LYS A 19 2.00 2.58 8.60
C LYS A 19 2.48 3.96 9.02
N VAL A 20 2.08 4.99 8.27
CA VAL A 20 2.35 6.39 8.63
C VAL A 20 1.77 6.71 9.99
N PHE A 21 0.53 6.28 10.27
CA PHE A 21 -0.08 6.44 11.57
C PHE A 21 0.80 5.82 12.64
N GLU A 22 1.25 4.57 12.52
CA GLU A 22 2.14 3.84 13.46
C GLU A 22 3.51 4.51 13.74
N VAL A 23 3.94 5.42 12.89
CA VAL A 23 5.18 6.18 13.09
C VAL A 23 4.94 7.58 13.65
N VAL A 24 3.73 8.15 13.49
CA VAL A 24 3.44 9.49 14.02
C VAL A 24 3.50 9.51 15.56
N PRO A 25 4.26 10.42 16.18
CA PRO A 25 4.35 10.55 17.63
C PRO A 25 3.02 10.92 18.30
N ILE A 26 2.87 10.44 19.53
CA ILE A 26 1.69 10.71 20.38
C ILE A 26 1.87 12.02 21.17
N ARG A 27 3.08 12.30 21.67
CA ARG A 27 3.33 13.40 22.63
C ARG A 27 3.82 14.71 22.02
N GLU A 28 4.53 14.64 20.90
CA GLU A 28 5.19 15.78 20.26
C GLU A 28 4.73 15.85 18.80
N ALA A 29 4.59 17.05 18.24
CA ALA A 29 4.19 17.21 16.85
C ALA A 29 5.42 17.17 15.94
N TRP A 30 5.40 16.35 14.90
CA TRP A 30 6.53 16.20 13.98
C TRP A 30 6.21 16.74 12.59
N PRO A 31 7.20 17.31 11.89
CA PRO A 31 7.06 17.69 10.50
C PRO A 31 6.98 16.44 9.60
N ALA A 32 6.28 16.55 8.47
CA ALA A 32 6.11 15.46 7.51
C ALA A 32 7.43 14.81 7.04
N ILE A 33 8.52 15.59 6.99
CA ILE A 33 9.85 15.11 6.62
C ILE A 33 10.42 14.15 7.67
N GLN A 34 10.23 14.47 8.95
CA GLN A 34 10.69 13.65 10.07
C GLN A 34 9.90 12.35 10.15
N ILE A 35 8.58 12.42 9.95
CA ILE A 35 7.71 11.23 9.90
C ILE A 35 8.11 10.31 8.74
N ARG A 36 8.41 10.87 7.56
CA ARG A 36 8.92 10.09 6.41
C ARG A 36 10.25 9.40 6.75
N ASN A 37 11.18 10.08 7.41
CA ASN A 37 12.47 9.49 7.77
C ASN A 37 12.29 8.36 8.77
N ALA A 38 11.46 8.55 9.80
CA ALA A 38 11.13 7.51 10.75
C ALA A 38 10.39 6.32 10.11
N LEU A 39 9.56 6.56 9.09
CA LEU A 39 8.90 5.50 8.31
C LEU A 39 9.91 4.66 7.51
N LYS A 40 10.97 5.28 6.99
CA LYS A 40 12.06 4.56 6.34
C LYS A 40 12.84 3.69 7.32
N GLU A 41 13.06 4.18 8.54
CA GLU A 41 13.83 3.45 9.56
C GLU A 41 13.05 2.28 10.15
N VAL A 42 11.79 2.50 10.54
CA VAL A 42 10.96 1.48 11.21
C VAL A 42 10.44 0.44 10.21
N GLU A 43 9.96 0.90 9.06
CA GLU A 43 9.15 0.08 8.17
C GLU A 43 9.84 -0.23 6.83
N ARG A 44 11.10 0.19 6.68
CA ARG A 44 11.92 0.05 5.46
C ARG A 44 11.19 0.50 4.19
N SER A 45 10.23 1.41 4.34
CA SER A 45 9.33 1.82 3.27
C SER A 45 9.82 3.12 2.66
N ASN A 46 10.20 3.10 1.38
CA ASN A 46 10.68 4.26 0.63
C ASN A 46 9.53 5.07 0.02
N ALA A 47 8.53 5.44 0.82
CA ALA A 47 7.43 6.28 0.35
C ALA A 47 7.89 7.72 0.05
N ASP A 48 7.42 8.29 -1.05
CA ASP A 48 7.68 9.68 -1.42
C ASP A 48 7.01 10.65 -0.43
N LEU A 49 7.66 11.78 -0.17
CA LEU A 49 7.18 12.83 0.73
C LEU A 49 5.82 13.39 0.30
N ARG A 50 5.54 13.47 -1.01
CA ARG A 50 4.23 13.90 -1.52
C ARG A 50 3.12 12.93 -1.13
N VAL A 51 3.39 11.63 -1.23
CA VAL A 51 2.46 10.57 -0.85
C VAL A 51 2.24 10.57 0.66
N VAL A 52 3.32 10.70 1.46
CA VAL A 52 3.22 10.79 2.93
C VAL A 52 2.37 12.00 3.34
N ARG A 53 2.53 13.17 2.71
CA ARG A 53 1.66 14.33 2.97
C ARG A 53 0.21 14.07 2.60
N GLY A 54 -0.06 13.42 1.48
CA GLY A 54 -1.42 13.01 1.09
C GLY A 54 -2.05 12.06 2.11
N CYS A 55 -1.29 11.06 2.60
CA CYS A 55 -1.73 10.16 3.66
C CYS A 55 -1.98 10.90 4.98
N LEU A 56 -1.10 11.85 5.37
CA LEU A 56 -1.30 12.66 6.56
C LEU A 56 -2.55 13.55 6.46
N GLY A 57 -2.85 14.07 5.27
CA GLY A 57 -4.11 14.78 4.98
C GLY A 57 -5.33 13.89 5.15
N ALA A 58 -5.33 12.68 4.57
CA ALA A 58 -6.41 11.72 4.71
C ALA A 58 -6.61 11.26 6.17
N LEU A 59 -5.52 11.07 6.94
CA LEU A 59 -5.56 10.74 8.36
C LEU A 59 -6.09 11.88 9.23
N ARG A 60 -5.82 13.14 8.83
CA ARG A 60 -6.37 14.34 9.46
C ARG A 60 -7.87 14.46 9.21
N GLU A 61 -8.31 14.26 7.97
CA GLU A 61 -9.73 14.27 7.60
C GLU A 61 -10.53 13.17 8.32
N ALA A 62 -9.93 12.00 8.50
CA ALA A 62 -10.51 10.91 9.30
C ALA A 62 -10.46 11.16 10.83
N GLY A 63 -9.82 12.23 11.29
CA GLY A 63 -9.72 12.59 12.70
C GLY A 63 -8.79 11.70 13.53
N LEU A 64 -7.90 10.94 12.87
CA LEU A 64 -6.88 10.07 13.50
C LEU A 64 -5.61 10.85 13.87
N VAL A 65 -5.28 11.88 13.09
CA VAL A 65 -4.11 12.75 13.29
C VAL A 65 -4.59 14.20 13.43
N ARG A 66 -3.92 14.97 14.29
CA ARG A 66 -4.12 16.40 14.49
C ARG A 66 -2.95 17.17 13.92
N GLU A 67 -3.25 18.35 13.41
CA GLU A 67 -2.28 19.32 12.91
C GLU A 67 -2.33 20.56 13.82
N PRO A 68 -1.57 20.58 14.94
CA PRO A 68 -1.57 21.72 15.87
C PRO A 68 -1.00 23.00 15.25
N GLU A 69 0.00 22.87 14.38
CA GLU A 69 0.58 23.95 13.58
C GLU A 69 0.68 23.48 12.13
N THR A 70 0.59 24.41 11.17
CA THR A 70 0.65 24.07 9.75
C THR A 70 1.92 23.29 9.42
N GLY A 71 1.77 22.04 8.97
CA GLY A 71 2.88 21.15 8.64
C GLY A 71 3.45 20.33 9.79
N MET A 72 2.92 20.44 11.02
CA MET A 72 3.27 19.62 12.17
C MET A 72 2.14 18.64 12.49
N PHE A 73 2.45 17.35 12.63
CA PHE A 73 1.45 16.29 12.79
C PHE A 73 1.65 15.53 14.10
N GLN A 74 0.54 15.25 14.79
CA GLN A 74 0.50 14.52 16.06
C GLN A 74 -0.68 13.55 16.07
N ARG A 75 -0.57 12.35 16.66
CA ARG A 75 -1.73 11.46 16.78
C ARG A 75 -2.81 12.07 17.66
N ALA A 76 -4.08 11.85 17.30
CA ALA A 76 -5.19 12.19 18.16
C ALA A 76 -5.23 11.22 19.36
N ASP A 77 -5.13 11.75 20.58
CA ASP A 77 -5.20 10.95 21.80
C ASP A 77 -6.50 10.11 21.84
N ILE A 78 -6.32 8.78 21.86
CA ILE A 78 -7.32 7.87 22.37
C ILE A 78 -7.31 8.07 23.89
N ARG A 79 -8.32 8.79 24.40
CA ARG A 79 -8.55 8.97 25.84
C ARG A 79 -8.60 7.61 26.56
N THR A 80 -7.48 7.16 27.09
CA THR A 80 -7.42 6.54 28.41
C THR A 80 -7.45 7.70 29.41
N PRO A 81 -8.42 7.76 30.33
CA PRO A 81 -8.58 8.90 31.21
C PRO A 81 -7.45 8.89 32.24
N THR A 82 -6.57 9.90 32.21
CA THR A 82 -5.78 10.27 33.38
C THR A 82 -5.71 11.80 33.43
N PRO A 83 -5.98 12.40 34.60
CA PRO A 83 -6.53 13.73 34.70
C PRO A 83 -5.41 14.77 34.68
N ARG A 84 -5.61 15.88 33.98
CA ARG A 84 -4.94 17.14 34.33
C ARG A 84 -5.96 18.27 34.41
N PRO A 85 -5.79 19.14 35.42
CA PRO A 85 -6.86 19.92 36.00
C PRO A 85 -7.11 21.15 35.14
N ARG A 86 -8.34 21.34 34.68
CA ARG A 86 -8.76 22.60 34.08
C ARG A 86 -9.47 23.39 35.19
N LYS A 87 -8.82 24.47 35.61
CA LYS A 87 -9.32 25.45 36.58
C LYS A 87 -10.73 25.92 36.22
N GLU A 88 -11.50 26.09 37.29
CA GLU A 88 -12.83 26.70 37.45
C GLU A 88 -12.95 28.03 36.67
N ALA A 89 -14.13 28.52 36.27
CA ALA A 89 -15.42 28.63 36.96
C ALA A 89 -16.51 29.08 35.93
N PRO A 90 -17.73 29.47 36.32
CA PRO A 90 -18.76 28.74 37.09
C PRO A 90 -20.13 28.66 36.35
N MET A 91 -20.99 27.75 36.80
CA MET A 91 -22.41 27.59 36.42
C MET A 91 -23.28 28.76 36.98
N PRO A 92 -24.53 28.98 36.50
CA PRO A 92 -25.73 28.23 36.94
C PRO A 92 -26.72 27.97 35.77
N GLN A 93 -27.76 27.13 35.79
CA GLN A 93 -28.46 26.33 36.79
C GLN A 93 -29.30 25.27 36.06
N ALA A 94 -29.70 24.24 36.79
CA ALA A 94 -30.48 23.10 36.35
C ALA A 94 -32.00 23.39 36.17
N THR A 95 -32.61 22.71 35.21
CA THR A 95 -34.02 22.27 35.26
C THR A 95 -34.15 20.90 34.57
N PRO A 96 -34.79 19.89 35.19
CA PRO A 96 -34.98 18.57 34.60
C PRO A 96 -36.35 18.47 33.91
N SER A 97 -36.41 17.83 32.75
CA SER A 97 -37.65 17.26 32.19
C SER A 97 -37.34 16.23 31.09
N PRO A 98 -38.27 15.28 30.84
CA PRO A 98 -37.96 13.85 30.83
C PRO A 98 -37.72 13.23 29.44
N ARG A 99 -37.08 12.05 29.48
CA ARG A 99 -36.96 11.04 28.40
C ARG A 99 -38.25 10.87 27.59
N PRO A 100 -38.09 10.65 26.28
CA PRO A 100 -38.78 9.55 25.62
C PRO A 100 -37.79 8.48 25.15
N THR A 101 -38.05 7.30 25.69
CA THR A 101 -37.92 5.94 25.15
C THR A 101 -37.36 5.77 23.72
N LEU A 102 -36.26 5.02 23.71
CA LEU A 102 -35.72 4.19 22.65
C LEU A 102 -36.78 3.57 21.72
N THR A 103 -36.61 3.76 20.42
CA THR A 103 -36.97 2.79 19.37
C THR A 103 -35.93 2.91 18.26
N VAL A 104 -34.79 2.23 18.46
CA VAL A 104 -33.88 1.92 17.36
C VAL A 104 -34.42 0.66 16.71
N THR A 105 -35.17 0.81 15.63
CA THR A 105 -35.36 -0.25 14.65
C THR A 105 -33.98 -0.58 14.07
N ALA A 106 -33.49 -1.77 14.40
CA ALA A 106 -32.29 -2.35 13.84
C ALA A 106 -32.40 -2.41 12.30
N PRO A 107 -31.45 -1.85 11.53
CA PRO A 107 -31.24 -2.30 10.17
C PRO A 107 -30.64 -3.72 10.25
N ALA A 108 -31.20 -4.61 9.44
CA ALA A 108 -30.78 -6.00 9.30
C ALA A 108 -29.25 -6.13 9.22
N HIS A 109 -28.69 -6.92 10.15
CA HIS A 109 -27.30 -7.36 10.11
C HIS A 109 -27.13 -8.25 8.89
N GLN A 110 -26.57 -7.71 7.82
CA GLN A 110 -26.02 -8.52 6.74
C GLN A 110 -24.90 -9.38 7.33
N PRO A 111 -24.79 -10.67 6.95
CA PRO A 111 -23.70 -11.51 7.41
C PRO A 111 -22.39 -10.95 6.86
N GLU A 112 -21.61 -10.29 7.72
CA GLU A 112 -20.23 -9.95 7.39
C GLU A 112 -19.44 -11.27 7.27
N PRO A 113 -18.63 -11.44 6.22
CA PRO A 113 -17.88 -12.68 6.00
C PRO A 113 -17.00 -12.96 7.21
N SER A 114 -16.99 -14.22 7.64
CA SER A 114 -16.20 -14.59 8.81
C SER A 114 -14.70 -14.41 8.51
N PRO A 115 -13.86 -14.05 9.49
CA PRO A 115 -12.42 -13.91 9.26
C PRO A 115 -11.75 -15.16 8.65
N ILE A 116 -12.34 -16.34 8.84
CA ILE A 116 -11.88 -17.60 8.24
C ILE A 116 -12.21 -17.66 6.75
N GLU A 117 -13.38 -17.16 6.33
CA GLU A 117 -13.75 -17.07 4.91
C GLU A 117 -12.82 -16.12 4.16
N ILE A 118 -12.49 -14.97 4.75
CA ILE A 118 -11.53 -14.01 4.17
C ILE A 118 -10.14 -14.64 4.04
N LEU A 119 -9.69 -15.42 5.04
CA LEU A 119 -8.42 -16.14 4.94
C LEU A 119 -8.44 -17.22 3.86
N GLY A 120 -9.58 -17.91 3.68
CA GLY A 120 -9.78 -18.88 2.61
C GLY A 120 -9.70 -18.23 1.23
N GLU A 121 -10.34 -17.07 1.05
CA GLU A 121 -10.29 -16.28 -0.18
C GLU A 121 -8.87 -15.82 -0.49
N LEU A 122 -8.18 -15.19 0.48
CA LEU A 122 -6.79 -14.75 0.33
C LEU A 122 -5.84 -15.92 0.03
N SER A 123 -6.03 -17.07 0.67
CA SER A 123 -5.24 -18.26 0.36
C SER A 123 -5.49 -18.75 -1.07
N GLY A 124 -6.74 -18.70 -1.54
CA GLY A 124 -7.09 -19.04 -2.91
C GLY A 124 -6.45 -18.09 -3.92
N GLU A 125 -6.48 -16.79 -3.65
CA GLU A 125 -5.84 -15.76 -4.48
C GLU A 125 -4.33 -15.99 -4.61
N VAL A 126 -3.65 -16.32 -3.50
CA VAL A 126 -2.20 -16.59 -3.52
C VAL A 126 -1.87 -17.81 -4.38
N VAL A 127 -2.66 -18.89 -4.28
CA VAL A 127 -2.46 -20.09 -5.09
C VAL A 127 -2.71 -19.79 -6.58
N ALA A 128 -3.81 -19.10 -6.90
CA ALA A 128 -4.12 -18.73 -8.27
C ALA A 128 -3.02 -17.84 -8.90
N LEU A 129 -2.47 -16.91 -8.12
CA LEU A 129 -1.38 -16.05 -8.57
C LEU A 129 -0.08 -16.84 -8.78
N ALA A 130 0.20 -17.83 -7.94
CA ALA A 130 1.35 -18.72 -8.11
C ALA A 130 1.24 -19.54 -9.40
N ASP A 131 0.04 -20.07 -9.70
CA ASP A 131 -0.23 -20.83 -10.93
C ASP A 131 -0.10 -19.95 -12.19
N GLU A 132 -0.63 -18.72 -12.14
CA GLU A 132 -0.48 -17.76 -13.25
C GLU A 132 0.98 -17.41 -13.50
N PHE A 133 1.74 -17.17 -12.43
CA PHE A 133 3.16 -16.87 -12.52
C PHE A 133 3.97 -18.04 -13.08
N GLY A 134 3.69 -19.26 -12.62
CA GLY A 134 4.29 -20.49 -13.16
C GLY A 134 4.02 -20.65 -14.65
N THR A 135 2.75 -20.53 -15.06
CA THR A 135 2.35 -20.59 -16.47
C THR A 135 3.05 -19.52 -17.32
N ARG A 136 3.21 -18.31 -16.77
CA ARG A 136 3.88 -17.20 -17.47
C ARG A 136 5.38 -17.44 -17.60
N LEU A 137 6.02 -18.00 -16.58
CA LEU A 137 7.43 -18.40 -16.60
C LEU A 137 7.69 -19.49 -17.65
N GLU A 138 6.85 -20.52 -17.70
CA GLU A 138 6.94 -21.59 -18.72
C GLU A 138 6.83 -21.04 -20.13
N LYS A 139 5.83 -20.16 -20.38
CA LYS A 139 5.69 -19.48 -21.67
C LYS A 139 6.90 -18.62 -22.03
N LEU A 140 7.51 -17.96 -21.05
CA LEU A 140 8.71 -17.17 -21.28
C LEU A 140 9.90 -18.06 -21.62
N ALA A 141 10.08 -19.19 -20.93
CA ALA A 141 11.11 -20.17 -21.21
C ALA A 141 10.98 -20.72 -22.64
N ALA A 142 9.77 -21.12 -23.05
CA ALA A 142 9.50 -21.60 -24.41
C ALA A 142 9.88 -20.56 -25.49
N LYS A 143 9.59 -19.27 -25.23
CA LYS A 143 9.98 -18.18 -26.15
C LYS A 143 11.50 -17.97 -26.22
N ILE A 144 12.21 -18.18 -25.13
CA ILE A 144 13.67 -18.09 -25.10
C ILE A 144 14.28 -19.24 -25.92
N GLU A 145 13.73 -20.45 -25.78
CA GLU A 145 14.14 -21.61 -26.57
C GLU A 145 13.88 -21.39 -28.08
N GLU A 146 12.70 -20.88 -28.44
CA GLU A 146 12.37 -20.53 -29.82
C GLU A 146 13.33 -19.47 -30.38
N ALA A 147 13.57 -18.38 -29.65
CA ALA A 147 14.51 -17.34 -30.06
C ALA A 147 15.93 -17.88 -30.23
N ALA A 148 16.38 -18.77 -29.35
CA ALA A 148 17.69 -19.42 -29.45
C ALA A 148 17.78 -20.26 -30.74
N LEU A 149 16.72 -21.01 -31.08
CA LEU A 149 16.66 -21.80 -32.31
C LEU A 149 16.73 -20.89 -33.55
N THR A 150 15.97 -19.79 -33.57
CA THR A 150 15.99 -18.83 -34.68
C THR A 150 17.36 -18.19 -34.86
N ILE A 151 18.02 -17.79 -33.77
CA ILE A 151 19.36 -17.19 -33.82
C ILE A 151 20.38 -18.18 -34.41
N GLU A 152 20.33 -19.46 -34.03
CA GLU A 152 21.27 -20.44 -34.58
C GLU A 152 21.00 -20.71 -36.06
N GLN A 153 19.74 -20.77 -36.49
CA GLN A 153 19.37 -20.89 -37.91
C GLN A 153 19.86 -19.69 -38.73
N GLU A 154 19.66 -18.47 -38.24
CA GLU A 154 20.15 -17.26 -38.89
C GLU A 154 21.68 -17.24 -38.97
N ARG A 155 22.35 -17.67 -37.90
CA ARG A 155 23.81 -17.77 -37.86
C ARG A 155 24.34 -18.76 -38.89
N GLU A 156 23.74 -19.95 -38.99
CA GLU A 156 24.14 -20.99 -39.95
C GLU A 156 23.95 -20.50 -41.39
N ALA A 157 22.79 -19.92 -41.70
CA ALA A 157 22.51 -19.33 -43.02
C ALA A 157 23.48 -18.19 -43.36
N ASN A 158 23.83 -17.35 -42.38
CA ASN A 158 24.77 -16.25 -42.59
C ASN A 158 26.20 -16.77 -42.85
N VAL A 159 26.63 -17.82 -42.13
CA VAL A 159 27.92 -18.48 -42.40
C VAL A 159 27.97 -19.07 -43.81
N GLU A 160 26.90 -19.74 -44.25
CA GLU A 160 26.80 -20.28 -45.61
C GLU A 160 26.87 -19.17 -46.67
N ASN A 161 26.12 -18.08 -46.49
CA ASN A 161 26.11 -16.95 -47.40
C ASN A 161 27.47 -16.23 -47.46
N LEU A 162 28.14 -16.04 -46.32
CA LEU A 162 29.50 -15.50 -46.28
C LEU A 162 30.50 -16.42 -47.00
N GLY A 163 30.32 -17.74 -46.89
CA GLY A 163 31.11 -18.73 -47.65
C GLY A 163 30.95 -18.54 -49.16
N LYS A 164 29.70 -18.46 -49.65
CA LYS A 164 29.38 -18.21 -51.07
C LYS A 164 29.97 -16.88 -51.56
N LEU A 165 29.87 -15.81 -50.77
CA LEU A 165 30.44 -14.50 -51.09
C LEU A 165 31.97 -14.56 -51.23
N ARG A 166 32.66 -15.27 -50.33
CA ARG A 166 34.12 -15.47 -50.44
C ARG A 166 34.49 -16.28 -51.67
N GLN A 167 33.72 -17.32 -52.01
CA GLN A 167 33.94 -18.10 -53.23
C GLN A 167 33.78 -17.23 -54.49
N LEU A 168 32.71 -16.42 -54.57
CA LEU A 168 32.51 -15.46 -55.66
C LEU A 168 33.66 -14.46 -55.74
N GLN A 169 34.11 -13.91 -54.60
CA GLN A 169 35.26 -13.00 -54.56
C GLN A 169 36.54 -13.68 -55.10
N SER A 170 36.77 -14.95 -54.76
CA SER A 170 37.92 -15.71 -55.27
C SER A 170 37.84 -15.92 -56.78
N ILE A 171 36.66 -16.26 -57.31
CA ILE A 171 36.46 -16.45 -58.75
C ILE A 171 36.72 -15.14 -59.50
N LEU A 172 36.15 -14.03 -59.02
CA LEU A 172 36.37 -12.70 -59.61
C LEU A 172 37.85 -12.31 -59.60
N LYS A 173 38.57 -12.55 -58.51
CA LYS A 173 40.02 -12.31 -58.43
C LYS A 173 40.84 -13.20 -59.37
N SER A 174 40.36 -14.40 -59.69
CA SER A 174 41.06 -15.30 -60.62
C SER A 174 40.83 -14.96 -62.10
N LEU A 175 39.83 -14.14 -62.40
CA LEU A 175 39.48 -13.67 -63.75
C LEU A 175 40.06 -12.29 -64.08
N SER A 176 40.54 -11.55 -63.07
CA SER A 176 41.25 -10.27 -63.21
C SER A 176 42.76 -10.47 -63.28
#